data_AF-A0A9D7S1W3-F1
#
_entry.id   AF-A0A9D7S1W3-F1
#
_cell.length_a   1.000
_cell.length_b   1.000
_cell.length_c   1.000
_cell.angle_alpha   90.00
_cell.angle_beta   90.00
_cell.angle_gamma   90.00
#
_symmetry.space_group_name_H-M   'P 1'
#
loop_
_entity.id
_entity.type
_entity.pdbx_description
1 polymer ?
#
loop_
_entity_poly.entity_id
_entity_poly.type
_entity_poly.pdbx_seq_one_letter_code
_entity_poly.pdbx_strand_id
1 'polypeptide(L)'
;MPPLIAAWMMLFAADVTEVHRCVGDDGVPRYQDQPCASGESQQHLRLKAPPPVAPAAEIAAPASSSTAAPTAQRRETSAPPEPLSWRCEVDNGEVYYRHDGCPDVLSEPLWLSMPDRSGYSTWMQVRAVPVQRSFACRQISRGGRYGAERDQRASPYDKLSGRDLCR
;
A
#
# COMPACT_ATOMS: atom_id res chain seq x y z
N MET A 1 7.79 38.11 61.00
CA MET A 1 8.54 37.21 60.11
C MET A 1 8.34 35.76 60.55
N PRO A 2 7.39 35.02 59.95
CA PRO A 2 7.37 33.56 59.96
C PRO A 2 7.54 32.97 58.53
N PRO A 3 7.93 31.69 58.40
CA PRO A 3 8.49 31.12 57.18
C PRO A 3 7.44 30.53 56.22
N LEU A 4 7.79 30.61 54.93
CA LEU A 4 7.05 30.10 53.77
C LEU A 4 6.94 28.57 53.77
N ILE A 5 5.72 28.06 53.81
CA ILE A 5 5.36 26.72 53.36
C ILE A 5 4.52 26.89 52.11
N ALA A 6 4.96 26.34 50.98
CA ALA A 6 4.07 25.74 50.00
C ALA A 6 4.93 24.92 49.03
N ALA A 7 4.89 23.61 49.23
CA ALA A 7 5.29 22.64 48.22
C ALA A 7 4.37 22.80 47.00
N TRP A 8 4.92 23.15 45.85
CA TRP A 8 4.18 23.13 44.59
C TRP A 8 4.26 21.71 44.02
N MET A 9 3.23 20.92 44.32
CA MET A 9 2.90 19.73 43.55
C MET A 9 2.58 20.16 42.12
N MET A 10 3.40 19.74 41.15
CA MET A 10 3.03 19.82 39.74
C MET A 10 1.92 18.80 39.47
N LEU A 11 0.68 19.28 39.34
CA LEU A 11 -0.40 18.54 38.70
C LEU A 11 -0.16 18.60 37.18
N PHE A 12 0.15 17.46 36.57
CA PHE A 12 -0.02 17.29 35.12
C PHE A 12 -1.52 17.22 34.83
N ALA A 13 -2.10 18.32 34.34
CA ALA A 13 -3.44 18.30 33.77
C ALA A 13 -3.39 17.48 32.48
N ALA A 14 -4.22 16.43 32.41
CA ALA A 14 -4.46 15.73 31.16
C ALA A 14 -5.27 16.65 30.24
N ASP A 15 -4.65 17.18 29.19
CA ASP A 15 -5.34 17.96 28.17
C ASP A 15 -6.31 17.05 27.40
N VAL A 16 -7.58 17.07 27.80
CA VAL A 16 -8.69 16.60 26.96
C VAL A 16 -8.92 17.68 25.92
N THR A 17 -8.36 17.50 24.72
CA THR A 17 -8.61 18.38 23.59
C THR A 17 -10.00 18.06 23.02
N GLU A 18 -11.00 18.84 23.43
CA GLU A 18 -12.36 18.73 22.92
C GLU A 18 -12.45 19.51 21.59
N VAL A 19 -12.54 18.78 20.48
CA VAL A 19 -12.68 19.38 19.14
C VAL A 19 -14.15 19.31 18.73
N HIS A 20 -14.74 20.47 18.45
CA HIS A 20 -16.12 20.59 18.00
C HIS A 20 -16.18 20.59 16.47
N ARG A 21 -17.01 19.72 15.90
CA ARG A 21 -17.39 19.75 14.48
C ARG A 21 -18.64 20.63 14.34
N CYS A 22 -18.47 21.81 13.76
CA CYS A 22 -19.54 22.76 13.49
C CYS A 22 -19.94 22.68 12.02
N VAL A 23 -21.24 22.57 11.77
CA VAL A 23 -21.81 22.60 10.42
C VAL A 23 -22.85 23.72 10.40
N GLY A 24 -22.51 24.81 9.72
CA GLY A 24 -23.42 25.92 9.45
C GLY A 24 -24.26 25.68 8.19
N ASP A 25 -25.04 26.69 7.80
CA ASP A 25 -25.97 26.63 6.66
C ASP A 25 -25.29 26.33 5.32
N ASP A 26 -23.98 26.59 5.22
CA ASP A 26 -23.14 26.32 4.04
C ASP A 26 -22.88 24.82 3.81
N GLY A 27 -23.20 23.95 4.79
CA GLY A 27 -22.97 22.51 4.74
C GLY A 27 -21.51 22.06 4.82
N VAL A 28 -20.55 22.99 4.90
CA VAL A 28 -19.12 22.71 5.01
C VAL A 28 -18.74 22.51 6.48
N PRO A 29 -18.23 21.33 6.89
CA PRO A 29 -17.84 21.09 8.27
C PRO A 29 -16.56 21.85 8.62
N ARG A 30 -16.59 22.60 9.72
CA ARG A 30 -15.42 23.24 10.33
C ARG A 30 -15.12 22.57 11.67
N TYR A 31 -13.85 22.38 11.96
CA TYR A 31 -13.38 21.79 13.22
C TYR A 31 -12.69 22.88 14.03
N GLN A 32 -13.12 23.09 15.27
CA GLN A 32 -12.65 24.16 16.12
C GLN A 32 -12.68 23.78 17.60
N ASP A 33 -11.82 24.42 18.37
CA ASP A 33 -11.68 24.17 19.82
C ASP A 33 -12.66 25.03 20.66
N GLN A 34 -13.47 25.87 20.01
CA GLN A 34 -14.50 26.71 20.63
C GLN A 34 -15.90 26.19 20.26
N PRO A 35 -16.91 26.32 21.15
CA PRO A 35 -18.28 25.87 20.86
C PRO A 35 -18.85 26.54 19.61
N CYS A 36 -19.69 25.80 18.88
CA CYS A 36 -20.32 26.28 17.65
C CYS A 36 -21.25 27.47 17.94
N ALA A 37 -21.42 28.35 16.96
CA ALA A 37 -22.29 29.51 17.11
C ALA A 37 -23.76 29.08 17.25
N SER A 38 -24.58 29.91 17.91
CA SER A 38 -26.01 29.66 18.10
C SER A 38 -26.70 29.45 16.73
N GLY A 39 -27.21 28.23 16.49
CA GLY A 39 -27.87 27.84 15.23
C GLY A 39 -27.18 26.69 14.48
N GLU A 40 -25.96 26.31 14.86
CA GLU A 40 -25.21 25.26 14.18
C GLU A 40 -25.42 23.87 14.80
N SER A 41 -25.39 22.82 13.96
CA SER A 41 -25.46 21.44 14.43
C SER A 41 -24.12 21.01 15.02
N GLN A 42 -24.10 20.75 16.32
CA GLN A 42 -22.89 20.37 17.07
C GLN A 42 -22.80 18.84 17.21
N GLN A 43 -21.70 18.25 16.73
CA GLN A 43 -21.33 16.86 17.04
C GLN A 43 -20.06 16.84 17.89
N HIS A 44 -20.16 16.33 19.12
CA HIS A 44 -19.02 16.14 20.01
C HIS A 44 -18.29 14.86 19.63
N LEU A 45 -17.04 14.99 19.17
CA LEU A 45 -16.21 13.84 18.85
C LEU A 45 -15.15 13.66 19.95
N ARG A 46 -15.41 12.78 20.91
CA ARG A 46 -14.42 12.41 21.93
C ARG A 46 -13.39 11.47 21.32
N LEU A 47 -12.21 12.00 21.02
CA LEU A 47 -11.06 11.22 20.60
C LEU A 47 -10.34 10.71 21.84
N LYS A 48 -10.25 9.38 21.99
CA LYS A 48 -9.51 8.74 23.07
C LYS A 48 -8.03 8.68 22.70
N ALA A 49 -7.16 9.15 23.59
CA ALA A 49 -5.73 9.04 23.40
C ALA A 49 -5.30 7.56 23.25
N PRO A 50 -4.34 7.25 22.34
CA PRO A 50 -3.80 5.91 22.24
C PRO A 50 -3.08 5.52 23.54
N PRO A 51 -3.19 4.26 24.00
CA PRO A 51 -2.52 3.82 25.21
C PRO A 51 -1.00 3.88 25.04
N PRO A 52 -0.24 4.19 26.11
CA PRO A 52 1.22 4.17 26.06
C PRO A 52 1.72 2.76 25.71
N VAL A 53 2.69 2.69 24.79
CA VAL A 53 3.31 1.44 24.37
C VAL A 53 4.14 0.89 25.52
N ALA A 54 3.83 -0.33 25.99
CA ALA A 54 4.63 -1.00 27.00
C ALA A 54 6.04 -1.32 26.46
N PRO A 55 7.09 -1.25 27.31
CA PRO A 55 8.42 -1.71 26.91
C PRO A 55 8.37 -3.21 26.59
N ALA A 56 9.11 -3.61 25.56
CA ALA A 56 9.22 -5.01 25.16
C ALA A 56 9.75 -5.86 26.33
N ALA A 57 9.04 -6.93 26.65
CA ALA A 57 9.52 -7.91 27.62
C ALA A 57 10.79 -8.57 27.07
N GLU A 58 11.85 -8.58 27.88
CA GLU A 58 13.08 -9.29 27.56
C GLU A 58 12.80 -10.80 27.62
N ILE A 59 12.89 -11.45 26.47
CA ILE A 59 12.63 -12.88 26.32
C ILE A 59 13.84 -13.62 26.89
N ALA A 60 13.67 -14.27 28.05
CA ALA A 60 14.68 -15.16 28.59
C ALA A 60 14.96 -16.32 27.60
N ALA A 61 16.24 -16.56 27.33
CA ALA A 61 16.68 -17.63 26.44
C ALA A 61 16.20 -19.00 26.99
N PRO A 62 15.62 -19.88 26.15
CA PRO A 62 15.20 -21.19 26.61
C PRO A 62 16.44 -22.02 26.99
N ALA A 63 16.42 -22.58 28.20
CA ALA A 63 17.41 -23.58 28.62
C ALA A 63 17.35 -24.77 27.64
N SER A 64 18.49 -25.08 27.03
CA SER A 64 18.62 -26.18 26.09
C SER A 64 18.58 -27.53 26.84
N SER A 65 17.39 -28.11 26.95
CA SER A 65 17.21 -29.51 27.32
C SER A 65 17.59 -30.38 26.12
N SER A 66 18.81 -30.90 26.11
CA SER A 66 19.27 -31.87 25.11
C SER A 66 18.63 -33.24 25.38
N THR A 67 17.37 -33.39 24.96
CA THR A 67 16.78 -34.71 24.71
C THR A 67 17.01 -35.03 23.25
N ALA A 68 17.79 -36.06 22.97
CA ALA A 68 18.00 -36.56 21.61
C ALA A 68 16.65 -37.00 21.03
N ALA A 69 16.04 -36.11 20.23
CA ALA A 69 14.84 -36.41 19.49
C ALA A 69 15.18 -37.40 18.36
N PRO A 70 14.29 -38.37 18.05
CA PRO A 70 14.46 -39.20 16.88
C PRO A 70 14.55 -38.27 15.66
N THR A 71 15.53 -38.52 14.78
CA THR A 71 15.72 -37.76 13.54
C THR A 71 14.44 -37.81 12.74
N ALA A 72 13.61 -36.79 12.90
CA ALA A 72 12.46 -36.56 12.05
C ALA A 72 13.05 -36.34 10.66
N GLN A 73 12.92 -37.36 9.80
CA GLN A 73 13.19 -37.24 8.38
C GLN A 73 12.31 -36.10 7.89
N ARG A 74 12.89 -34.90 7.77
CA ARG A 74 12.24 -33.72 7.22
C ARG A 74 11.86 -34.14 5.82
N ARG A 75 10.59 -34.51 5.64
CA ARG A 75 10.02 -34.63 4.30
C ARG A 75 10.27 -33.27 3.67
N GLU A 76 11.16 -33.23 2.70
CA GLU A 76 11.31 -32.10 1.82
C GLU A 76 9.98 -31.98 1.08
N THR A 77 9.05 -31.24 1.67
CA THR A 77 7.87 -30.78 0.96
C THR A 77 8.40 -29.88 -0.14
N SER A 78 8.56 -30.41 -1.35
CA SER A 78 8.83 -29.58 -2.53
C SER A 78 7.82 -28.45 -2.52
N ALA A 79 8.32 -27.22 -2.47
CA ALA A 79 7.47 -26.05 -2.58
C ALA A 79 6.61 -26.17 -3.85
N PRO A 80 5.35 -25.75 -3.82
CA PRO A 80 4.53 -25.70 -5.02
C PRO A 80 5.27 -24.96 -6.14
N PRO A 81 5.17 -25.41 -7.40
CA PRO A 81 5.82 -24.73 -8.51
C PRO A 81 5.36 -23.28 -8.56
N GLU A 82 6.31 -22.36 -8.66
CA GLU A 82 5.99 -20.93 -8.74
C GLU A 82 5.14 -20.66 -9.98
N PRO A 83 4.06 -19.88 -9.88
CA PRO A 83 3.27 -19.52 -11.04
C PRO A 83 4.10 -18.73 -12.05
N LEU A 84 3.85 -19.01 -13.33
CA LEU A 84 4.48 -18.29 -14.44
C LEU A 84 3.72 -16.99 -14.76
N SER A 85 4.42 -16.10 -15.44
CA SER A 85 3.95 -14.84 -16.00
C SER A 85 4.69 -14.58 -17.31
N TRP A 86 4.37 -13.49 -17.99
CA TRP A 86 4.84 -13.22 -19.33
C TRP A 86 5.56 -11.87 -19.39
N ARG A 87 6.75 -11.89 -19.99
CA ARG A 87 7.45 -10.69 -20.46
C ARG A 87 7.11 -10.51 -21.94
N CYS A 88 6.46 -9.41 -22.26
CA CYS A 88 6.06 -9.05 -23.61
C CYS A 88 7.10 -8.07 -24.17
N GLU A 89 7.81 -8.49 -25.21
CA GLU A 89 8.79 -7.67 -25.91
C GLU A 89 8.19 -7.25 -27.25
N VAL A 90 8.06 -5.95 -27.46
CA VAL A 90 7.49 -5.37 -28.69
C VAL A 90 8.62 -5.01 -29.65
N ASP A 91 8.38 -5.07 -30.96
CA ASP A 91 9.36 -4.72 -32.00
C ASP A 91 9.94 -3.30 -31.88
N ASN A 92 9.20 -2.36 -31.27
CA ASN A 92 9.66 -0.99 -31.00
C ASN A 92 10.65 -0.90 -29.81
N GLY A 93 10.97 -2.01 -29.15
CA GLY A 93 11.82 -2.08 -27.97
C GLY A 93 11.09 -1.89 -26.64
N GLU A 94 9.76 -1.76 -26.66
CA GLU A 94 8.92 -1.70 -25.45
C GLU A 94 8.91 -3.05 -24.73
N VAL A 95 9.07 -3.03 -23.40
CA VAL A 95 9.04 -4.25 -22.58
C VAL A 95 8.10 -4.08 -21.40
N TYR A 96 7.05 -4.88 -21.37
CA TYR A 96 6.05 -4.88 -20.32
C TYR A 96 5.75 -6.29 -19.80
N TYR A 97 5.16 -6.36 -18.62
CA TYR A 97 4.93 -7.63 -17.92
C TYR A 97 3.45 -7.85 -17.64
N ARG A 98 2.97 -9.07 -17.91
CA ARG A 98 1.58 -9.48 -17.71
C ARG A 98 1.48 -10.87 -17.10
N HIS A 99 0.37 -11.13 -16.41
CA HIS A 99 0.04 -12.42 -15.83
C HIS A 99 -0.90 -13.23 -16.73
N ASP A 100 -1.76 -12.57 -17.51
CA ASP A 100 -2.78 -13.23 -18.34
C ASP A 100 -2.29 -13.64 -19.75
N GLY A 101 -1.05 -13.29 -20.12
CA GLY A 101 -0.50 -13.53 -21.46
C GLY A 101 -0.18 -12.24 -22.23
N CYS A 102 0.58 -12.38 -23.32
CA CYS A 102 0.85 -11.29 -24.25
C CYS A 102 -0.11 -11.37 -25.44
N PRO A 103 -0.60 -10.24 -25.96
CA PRO A 103 -1.17 -10.22 -27.31
C PRO A 103 -0.05 -10.52 -28.32
N ASP A 104 -0.37 -11.12 -29.47
CA ASP A 104 0.62 -11.37 -30.53
C ASP A 104 0.97 -10.09 -31.31
N VAL A 105 0.01 -9.17 -31.41
CA VAL A 105 0.13 -7.92 -32.17
C VAL A 105 -0.43 -6.76 -31.35
N LEU A 106 0.28 -5.62 -31.38
CA LEU A 106 -0.20 -4.34 -30.86
C LEU A 106 -0.51 -3.39 -32.01
N SER A 107 -1.65 -2.70 -31.92
CA SER A 107 -2.02 -1.60 -32.81
C SER A 107 -1.84 -0.27 -32.08
N GLU A 108 -0.87 0.51 -32.54
CA GLU A 108 -0.61 1.85 -32.02
C GLU A 108 -1.06 2.89 -33.03
N PRO A 109 -1.88 3.85 -32.62
CA PRO A 109 -2.30 4.92 -33.51
C PRO A 109 -1.19 5.97 -33.71
N LEU A 110 -0.89 6.29 -34.97
CA LEU A 110 0.24 7.15 -35.37
C LEU A 110 0.04 8.68 -35.20
N TRP A 111 -1.04 9.15 -34.57
CA TRP A 111 -1.38 10.58 -34.53
C TRP A 111 -0.46 11.46 -33.68
N LEU A 112 0.49 10.89 -32.93
CA LEU A 112 1.49 11.66 -32.18
C LEU A 112 2.59 12.27 -33.07
N SER A 113 2.68 11.87 -34.35
CA SER A 113 3.78 12.27 -35.24
C SER A 113 3.36 12.97 -36.54
N MET A 114 2.06 13.19 -36.81
CA MET A 114 1.59 13.77 -38.08
C MET A 114 0.45 14.78 -37.87
N PRO A 115 0.49 15.97 -38.52
CA PRO A 115 -0.58 16.97 -38.44
C PRO A 115 -1.83 16.58 -39.26
N ASP A 116 -1.73 15.58 -40.13
CA ASP A 116 -2.85 15.09 -40.92
C ASP A 116 -3.52 13.89 -40.21
N ARG A 117 -4.79 14.06 -39.82
CA ARG A 117 -5.57 13.13 -39.00
C ARG A 117 -6.04 11.88 -39.76
N SER A 118 -5.19 11.32 -40.59
CA SER A 118 -5.45 10.02 -41.19
C SER A 118 -5.19 8.93 -40.14
N GLY A 119 -6.25 8.22 -39.75
CA GLY A 119 -6.24 7.15 -38.75
C GLY A 119 -5.45 5.91 -39.17
N TYR A 120 -4.14 6.05 -39.36
CA TYR A 120 -3.22 4.95 -39.57
C TYR A 120 -2.84 4.36 -38.21
N SER A 121 -3.07 3.06 -38.04
CA SER A 121 -2.51 2.26 -36.96
C SER A 121 -1.28 1.52 -37.48
N THR A 122 -0.16 1.62 -36.77
CA THR A 122 0.96 0.71 -37.01
C THR A 122 0.75 -0.57 -36.23
N TRP A 123 1.04 -1.70 -36.87
CA TRP A 123 1.00 -3.01 -36.24
C TRP A 123 2.41 -3.38 -35.82
N MET A 124 2.60 -3.75 -34.57
CA MET A 124 3.88 -4.19 -34.03
C MET A 124 3.73 -5.61 -33.51
N GLN A 125 4.69 -6.49 -33.81
CA GLN A 125 4.68 -7.84 -33.26
C GLN A 125 5.14 -7.81 -31.81
N VAL A 126 4.64 -8.76 -31.03
CA VAL A 126 5.01 -8.96 -29.64
C VAL A 126 5.51 -10.38 -29.45
N ARG A 127 6.69 -10.49 -28.86
CA ARG A 127 7.26 -11.77 -28.44
C ARG A 127 6.92 -12.02 -26.97
N ALA A 128 6.25 -13.15 -26.72
CA ALA A 128 5.93 -13.60 -25.38
C ALA A 128 7.06 -14.49 -24.81
N VAL A 129 7.67 -14.07 -23.71
CA VAL A 129 8.69 -14.84 -22.99
C VAL A 129 8.17 -15.24 -21.60
N PRO A 130 8.11 -16.54 -21.26
CA PRO A 130 7.68 -16.96 -19.94
C PRO A 130 8.73 -16.59 -18.88
N VAL A 131 8.27 -16.00 -17.78
CA VAL A 131 9.08 -15.59 -16.63
C VAL A 131 8.40 -15.99 -15.32
N GLN A 132 9.16 -16.08 -14.24
CA GLN A 132 8.59 -16.30 -12.89
C GLN A 132 7.69 -15.12 -12.48
N ARG A 133 6.56 -15.40 -11.82
CA ARG A 133 5.64 -14.34 -11.36
C ARG A 133 6.32 -13.38 -10.39
N SER A 134 7.16 -13.87 -9.47
CA SER A 134 7.92 -13.02 -8.55
C SER A 134 8.86 -12.07 -9.28
N PHE A 135 9.46 -12.51 -10.40
CA PHE A 135 10.28 -11.66 -11.25
C PHE A 135 9.45 -10.58 -11.93
N ALA A 136 8.33 -10.96 -12.55
CA ALA A 136 7.41 -10.02 -13.20
C ALA A 136 6.92 -8.96 -12.21
N CYS A 137 6.45 -9.36 -11.02
CA CYS A 137 5.97 -8.45 -9.98
C CYS A 137 7.05 -7.46 -9.51
N ARG A 138 8.30 -7.92 -9.41
CA ARG A 138 9.43 -7.06 -9.06
C ARG A 138 9.69 -5.99 -10.12
N GLN A 139 9.54 -6.35 -11.40
CA GLN A 139 9.69 -5.40 -12.51
C GLN A 139 8.53 -4.42 -12.56
N ILE A 140 7.28 -4.89 -12.45
CA ILE A 140 6.07 -4.06 -12.43
C ILE A 140 6.16 -3.00 -11.32
N SER A 141 6.61 -3.42 -10.14
CA SER A 141 6.78 -2.53 -8.98
C SER A 141 7.88 -1.49 -9.15
N ARG A 142 8.99 -1.83 -9.82
CA ARG A 142 10.08 -0.89 -10.11
C ARG A 142 9.66 0.23 -11.07
N GLY A 143 8.88 -0.10 -12.10
CA GLY A 143 8.46 0.85 -13.13
C GLY A 143 9.63 1.46 -13.91
N GLY A 144 9.40 2.63 -14.53
CA GLY A 144 10.45 3.47 -15.13
C GLY A 144 11.13 2.96 -16.40
N ARG A 145 10.69 1.82 -16.94
CA ARG A 145 11.13 1.29 -18.24
C ARG A 145 10.18 1.73 -19.35
N TYR A 146 10.66 1.71 -20.58
CA TYR A 146 9.81 1.85 -21.76
C TYR A 146 8.83 0.67 -21.81
N GLY A 147 7.53 0.97 -21.71
CA GLY A 147 6.45 -0.03 -21.59
C GLY A 147 5.92 -0.28 -20.18
N ALA A 148 6.46 0.39 -19.16
CA ALA A 148 5.95 0.24 -17.79
C ALA A 148 4.46 0.62 -17.64
N GLU A 149 3.94 1.43 -18.56
CA GLU A 149 2.55 1.85 -18.69
C GLU A 149 1.62 0.70 -19.12
N ARG A 150 2.12 -0.29 -19.86
CA ARG A 150 1.35 -1.48 -20.27
C ARG A 150 1.45 -2.64 -19.31
N ASP A 151 2.21 -2.48 -18.23
CA ASP A 151 2.29 -3.47 -17.17
C ASP A 151 0.91 -3.79 -16.59
N GLN A 152 0.65 -5.07 -16.36
CA GLN A 152 -0.54 -5.48 -15.63
C GLN A 152 -0.37 -5.14 -14.14
N ARG A 153 -0.91 -4.00 -13.73
CA ARG A 153 -0.92 -3.54 -12.34
C ARG A 153 -2.26 -3.88 -11.68
N ALA A 154 -2.20 -4.37 -10.45
CA ALA A 154 -3.41 -4.52 -9.65
C ALA A 154 -4.06 -3.14 -9.43
N SER A 155 -5.37 -3.05 -9.68
CA SER A 155 -6.12 -1.83 -9.39
C SER A 155 -6.15 -1.58 -7.88
N PRO A 156 -6.45 -0.34 -7.43
CA PRO A 156 -6.64 -0.06 -6.00
C PRO A 156 -7.65 -1.00 -5.34
N TYR A 157 -8.72 -1.36 -6.06
CA TYR A 157 -9.73 -2.30 -5.58
C TYR A 157 -9.20 -3.73 -5.45
N ASP A 158 -8.40 -4.21 -6.41
CA ASP A 158 -7.80 -5.56 -6.35
C ASP A 158 -6.83 -5.71 -5.19
N LYS A 159 -6.08 -4.64 -4.89
CA LYS A 159 -5.18 -4.60 -3.72
C LYS A 159 -5.94 -4.75 -2.40
N LEU A 160 -7.09 -4.08 -2.27
CA LEU A 160 -7.91 -4.12 -1.07
C LEU A 160 -8.70 -5.43 -0.93
N SER A 161 -9.12 -6.03 -2.05
CA SER A 161 -9.88 -7.28 -2.08
C SER A 161 -9.03 -8.55 -2.04
N GLY A 162 -7.70 -8.43 -1.98
CA GLY A 162 -6.77 -9.57 -1.95
C GLY A 162 -6.62 -10.29 -3.30
N ARG A 163 -6.98 -9.62 -4.40
CA ARG A 163 -6.84 -10.13 -5.78
C ARG A 163 -5.56 -9.70 -6.47
N ASP A 164 -4.67 -9.02 -5.74
CA ASP A 164 -3.37 -8.62 -6.25
C ASP A 164 -2.48 -9.86 -6.44
N LEU A 165 -2.16 -10.14 -7.71
CA LEU A 165 -1.30 -11.28 -8.10
C LEU A 165 0.16 -11.09 -7.66
N CYS A 166 0.54 -9.90 -7.20
CA CYS A 166 1.88 -9.54 -6.76
C CYS A 166 2.02 -9.35 -5.25
N ARG A 167 1.00 -9.75 -4.47
CA ARG A 167 0.96 -9.61 -3.01
C ARG A 167 1.33 -10.89 -2.26
#